data_AF-A0A8S3RFV7-F1
#
_entry.id   AF-A0A8S3RFV7-F1
#
_cell.length_a   1.000
_cell.length_b   1.000
_cell.length_c   1.000
_cell.angle_alpha   90.00
_cell.angle_beta   90.00
_cell.angle_gamma   90.00
#
_symmetry.space_group_name_H-M   'P 1'
#
loop_
_entity.id
_entity.type
_entity.pdbx_description
1 polymer ?
#
loop_
_entity_poly.entity_id
_entity_poly.type
_entity_poly.pdbx_seq_one_letter_code
_entity_poly.pdbx_strand_id
1 'polypeptide(L)'
;MIKAPRPSSFNVADNQGVNTICLRYTLARSSIPTSLAYKIIGASISAWPLKVEDNKPCLYHKAALFNVSEDNELRIWLKDNRVLVNLTNSDSLLSLSPDIAASVQECLTNNIESCLLFHYNSFGRKLKRTQISDLYTMEIGTSCENSVCFTAPEHVMMNERWTCGNGKVHDTRYLRFWLFNKVR
;
A
#
# COMPACT_ATOMS: atom_id res chain seq x y z
N MET A 1 -21.48 -19.99 -28.20
CA MET A 1 -21.07 -19.71 -26.80
C MET A 1 -19.66 -19.15 -26.81
N ILE A 2 -19.51 -17.83 -26.65
CA ILE A 2 -18.21 -17.18 -26.58
C ILE A 2 -17.68 -17.40 -25.15
N LYS A 3 -16.63 -18.20 -25.00
CA LYS A 3 -15.91 -18.34 -23.72
C LYS A 3 -15.26 -17.00 -23.42
N ALA A 4 -15.69 -16.34 -22.35
CA ALA A 4 -14.99 -15.18 -21.82
C ALA A 4 -13.52 -15.59 -21.53
N PRO A 5 -12.52 -14.79 -21.96
CA PRO A 5 -11.15 -15.04 -21.57
C PRO A 5 -11.07 -14.97 -20.04
N ARG A 6 -10.50 -16.01 -19.44
CA ARG A 6 -10.22 -16.00 -18.00
C ARG A 6 -9.32 -14.79 -17.74
N PRO A 7 -9.65 -13.91 -16.77
CA PRO A 7 -8.68 -12.92 -16.34
C PRO A 7 -7.42 -13.69 -15.95
N SER A 8 -6.30 -13.37 -16.59
CA SER A 8 -4.99 -13.77 -16.13
C SER A 8 -4.96 -13.53 -14.63
N SER A 9 -4.76 -14.60 -13.88
CA SER A 9 -4.68 -14.59 -12.43
C SER A 9 -3.85 -13.38 -12.00
N PHE A 10 -4.41 -12.56 -11.11
CA PHE A 10 -3.65 -11.65 -10.27
C PHE A 10 -2.70 -12.50 -9.42
N ASN A 11 -1.62 -12.98 -10.03
CA ASN A 11 -0.57 -13.70 -9.36
C ASN A 11 0.16 -12.71 -8.47
N VAL A 12 0.06 -12.95 -7.17
CA VAL A 12 0.80 -12.26 -6.10
C VAL A 12 2.33 -12.36 -6.32
N ALA A 13 2.78 -13.26 -7.20
CA ALA A 13 4.17 -13.45 -7.57
C ALA A 13 4.65 -12.58 -8.75
N ASP A 14 3.77 -12.12 -9.66
CA ASP A 14 4.19 -11.61 -10.97
C ASP A 14 4.37 -10.08 -11.05
N ASN A 15 4.48 -9.39 -9.92
CA ASN A 15 4.81 -7.95 -9.90
C ASN A 15 5.77 -7.63 -8.76
N GLN A 16 6.82 -8.43 -8.65
CA GLN A 16 7.94 -8.20 -7.76
C GLN A 16 9.08 -7.54 -8.53
N GLY A 17 8.83 -6.32 -9.00
CA GLY A 17 9.87 -5.52 -9.63
C GLY A 17 10.96 -5.18 -8.61
N VAL A 18 12.21 -5.17 -9.06
CA VAL A 18 13.36 -4.59 -8.32
C VAL A 18 13.12 -3.09 -8.04
N ASN A 19 12.13 -2.50 -8.71
CA ASN A 19 11.79 -1.08 -8.71
C ASN A 19 10.61 -0.71 -7.79
N THR A 20 10.36 -1.48 -6.73
CA THR A 20 9.19 -1.29 -5.87
C THR A 20 9.56 -1.04 -4.40
N ILE A 21 8.95 0.00 -3.80
CA ILE A 21 8.82 0.13 -2.34
C ILE A 21 7.40 -0.26 -1.91
N CYS A 22 7.30 -0.90 -0.76
CA CYS A 22 6.05 -1.48 -0.25
C CYS A 22 5.64 -0.86 1.07
N LEU A 23 4.33 -0.78 1.30
CA LEU A 23 3.71 -0.35 2.55
C LEU A 23 2.59 -1.32 2.90
N ARG A 24 2.46 -1.65 4.18
CA ARG A 24 1.43 -2.55 4.71
C ARG A 24 0.75 -1.90 5.90
N TYR A 25 -0.58 -1.86 5.85
CA TYR A 25 -1.40 -1.60 7.03
C TYR A 25 -2.05 -2.91 7.46
N THR A 26 -1.80 -3.35 8.69
CA THR A 26 -2.43 -4.53 9.26
C THR A 26 -3.48 -4.08 10.28
N LEU A 27 -4.76 -4.26 9.95
CA LEU A 27 -5.85 -3.87 10.84
C LEU A 27 -5.95 -4.84 12.03
N ALA A 28 -6.33 -4.32 13.21
CA ALA A 28 -6.55 -5.10 14.44
C ALA A 28 -7.72 -6.11 14.37
N ARG A 29 -8.39 -6.21 13.22
CA ARG A 29 -9.47 -7.16 12.97
C ARG A 29 -8.95 -8.40 12.25
N SER A 30 -9.72 -9.50 12.28
CA SER A 30 -9.38 -10.73 11.56
C SER A 30 -9.52 -10.64 10.04
N SER A 31 -10.36 -9.74 9.53
CA SER A 31 -10.54 -9.51 8.09
C SER A 31 -11.07 -8.11 7.79
N ILE A 32 -10.82 -7.63 6.57
CA ILE A 32 -11.39 -6.39 6.02
C ILE A 32 -12.76 -6.73 5.38
N PRO A 33 -13.88 -6.23 5.93
CA PRO A 33 -15.19 -6.41 5.31
C PRO A 33 -15.25 -5.77 3.92
N THR A 34 -16.02 -6.36 3.01
CA THR A 34 -16.17 -5.87 1.62
C THR A 34 -16.59 -4.39 1.57
N SER A 35 -17.48 -3.94 2.45
CA SER A 35 -17.91 -2.54 2.52
C SER A 35 -16.77 -1.58 2.89
N LEU A 36 -15.87 -1.99 3.79
CA LEU A 36 -14.68 -1.22 4.15
C LEU A 36 -13.66 -1.25 3.00
N ALA A 37 -13.50 -2.39 2.33
CA ALA A 37 -12.62 -2.50 1.17
C ALA A 37 -13.02 -1.54 0.04
N TYR A 38 -14.32 -1.49 -0.30
CA TYR A 38 -14.84 -0.53 -1.28
C TYR A 38 -14.59 0.92 -0.86
N LYS A 39 -14.71 1.26 0.44
CA LYS A 39 -14.43 2.61 0.94
C LYS A 39 -12.95 2.97 0.82
N ILE A 40 -12.04 2.07 1.19
CA ILE A 40 -10.59 2.30 1.10
C ILE A 40 -10.17 2.51 -0.35
N ILE A 41 -10.59 1.62 -1.26
CA ILE A 41 -10.29 1.75 -2.69
C ILE A 41 -10.97 3.00 -3.27
N GLY A 42 -12.24 3.26 -2.93
CA GLY A 42 -13.00 4.42 -3.39
C GLY A 42 -12.37 5.75 -2.98
N ALA A 43 -11.91 5.89 -1.72
CA ALA A 43 -11.20 7.07 -1.26
C ALA A 43 -9.85 7.28 -1.99
N SER A 44 -9.22 6.21 -2.45
CA SER A 44 -7.97 6.30 -3.22
C SER A 44 -8.21 6.83 -4.63
N ILE A 45 -9.37 6.55 -5.24
CA ILE A 45 -9.74 7.07 -6.58
C ILE A 45 -9.88 8.59 -6.58
N SER A 46 -10.25 9.21 -5.45
CA SER A 46 -10.29 10.69 -5.36
C SER A 46 -8.90 11.34 -5.28
N ALA A 47 -7.85 10.56 -4.99
CA ALA A 47 -6.49 11.07 -4.87
C ALA A 47 -5.65 10.82 -6.13
N TRP A 48 -5.81 9.66 -6.77
CA TRP A 48 -5.04 9.29 -7.96
C TRP A 48 -5.92 8.79 -9.09
N PRO A 49 -5.62 9.15 -10.35
CA PRO A 49 -6.30 8.60 -11.50
C PRO A 49 -6.09 7.10 -11.59
N LEU A 50 -7.18 6.36 -11.82
CA LEU A 50 -7.14 4.92 -12.03
C LEU A 50 -6.42 4.62 -13.36
N LYS A 51 -5.52 3.62 -13.34
CA LYS A 51 -4.86 3.15 -14.56
C LYS A 51 -5.86 2.45 -15.47
N VAL A 52 -5.70 2.65 -16.77
CA VAL A 52 -6.51 2.03 -17.82
C VAL A 52 -5.58 1.18 -18.69
N GLU A 53 -5.86 -0.12 -18.78
CA GLU A 53 -5.15 -1.07 -19.64
C GLU A 53 -6.16 -1.70 -20.61
N ASP A 54 -5.83 -1.76 -21.89
CA ASP A 54 -6.74 -2.28 -22.95
C ASP A 54 -8.16 -1.65 -22.90
N ASN A 55 -8.22 -0.33 -22.69
CA ASN A 55 -9.46 0.44 -22.50
C ASN A 55 -10.32 -0.01 -21.29
N LYS A 56 -9.74 -0.73 -20.33
CA LYS A 56 -10.43 -1.17 -19.13
C LYS A 56 -9.84 -0.54 -17.87
N PRO A 57 -10.67 0.01 -16.98
CA PRO A 57 -10.22 0.49 -15.68
C PRO A 57 -9.65 -0.67 -14.86
N CYS A 58 -8.45 -0.51 -14.32
CA CYS A 58 -7.78 -1.48 -13.44
C CYS A 58 -8.35 -1.42 -12.01
N LEU A 59 -9.66 -1.60 -11.88
CA LEU A 59 -10.40 -1.56 -10.62
C LEU A 59 -11.10 -2.90 -10.35
N TYR A 60 -10.86 -3.43 -9.17
CA TYR A 60 -11.38 -4.71 -8.70
C TYR A 60 -11.91 -4.57 -7.27
N HIS A 61 -12.73 -5.52 -6.84
CA HIS A 61 -13.40 -5.50 -5.53
C HIS A 61 -12.47 -5.29 -4.32
N LYS A 62 -11.21 -5.74 -4.41
CA LYS A 62 -10.18 -5.64 -3.37
C LYS A 62 -8.83 -5.18 -3.92
N ALA A 63 -8.78 -4.63 -5.13
CA ALA A 63 -7.53 -4.18 -5.72
C ALA A 63 -7.76 -3.04 -6.71
N ALA A 64 -6.82 -2.14 -6.81
CA ALA A 64 -6.81 -1.09 -7.81
C ALA A 64 -5.36 -0.73 -8.19
N LEU A 65 -5.18 -0.26 -9.42
CA LEU A 65 -3.93 0.26 -9.94
C LEU A 65 -4.15 1.71 -10.38
N PHE A 66 -3.25 2.61 -9.98
CA PHE A 66 -3.36 4.05 -10.17
C PHE A 66 -2.08 4.60 -10.80
N ASN A 67 -2.22 5.66 -11.60
CA ASN A 67 -1.09 6.44 -12.08
C ASN A 67 -0.82 7.57 -11.08
N VAL A 68 0.38 7.62 -10.51
CA VAL A 68 0.79 8.70 -9.58
C VAL A 68 1.51 9.81 -10.33
N SER A 69 2.34 9.44 -11.30
CA SER A 69 2.96 10.33 -12.27
C SER A 69 3.20 9.55 -13.57
N GLU A 70 3.91 10.13 -14.54
CA GLU A 70 4.26 9.46 -15.81
C GLU A 70 5.00 8.13 -15.57
N ASP A 71 5.99 8.13 -14.67
CA ASP A 71 6.82 6.95 -14.41
C ASP A 71 6.44 6.15 -13.16
N ASN A 72 5.44 6.60 -12.39
CA ASN A 72 5.13 6.01 -11.08
C ASN A 72 3.71 5.46 -11.00
N GLU A 73 3.61 4.19 -10.62
CA GLU A 73 2.35 3.49 -10.44
C GLU A 73 2.14 3.09 -8.98
N LEU A 74 0.92 3.29 -8.50
CA LEU A 74 0.48 2.88 -7.17
C LEU A 74 -0.48 1.72 -7.30
N ARG A 75 -0.12 0.58 -6.70
CA ARG A 75 -1.00 -0.57 -6.58
C ARG A 75 -1.49 -0.69 -5.15
N ILE A 76 -2.79 -0.82 -4.96
CA ILE A 76 -3.42 -1.08 -3.67
C ILE A 76 -4.18 -2.39 -3.78
N TRP A 77 -3.99 -3.31 -2.84
CA TRP A 77 -4.84 -4.49 -2.73
C TRP A 77 -5.03 -4.93 -1.29
N LEU A 78 -6.18 -5.54 -1.03
CA LEU A 78 -6.64 -5.89 0.30
C LEU A 78 -6.68 -7.41 0.42
N LYS A 79 -5.94 -7.95 1.39
CA LYS A 79 -5.83 -9.40 1.63
C LYS A 79 -5.95 -9.68 3.12
N ASP A 80 -6.90 -10.53 3.49
CA ASP A 80 -7.22 -10.86 4.88
C ASP A 80 -7.56 -9.59 5.69
N ASN A 81 -6.74 -9.22 6.67
CA ASN A 81 -6.82 -7.97 7.44
C ASN A 81 -5.81 -6.90 7.00
N ARG A 82 -5.16 -7.07 5.85
CA ARG A 82 -4.06 -6.22 5.37
C ARG A 82 -4.47 -5.37 4.19
N VAL A 83 -4.10 -4.10 4.22
CA VAL A 83 -4.03 -3.23 3.05
C VAL A 83 -2.57 -3.20 2.60
N LEU A 84 -2.30 -3.73 1.41
CA LEU A 84 -0.97 -3.84 0.84
C LEU A 84 -0.86 -2.83 -0.30
N VAL A 85 0.25 -2.10 -0.30
CA VAL A 85 0.48 -0.98 -1.20
C VAL A 85 1.87 -1.09 -1.78
N ASN A 86 1.97 -1.01 -3.10
CA ASN A 86 3.24 -0.96 -3.81
C ASN A 86 3.30 0.34 -4.61
N LEU A 87 4.40 1.06 -4.45
CA LEU A 87 4.75 2.18 -5.31
C LEU A 87 5.92 1.73 -6.18
N THR A 88 5.70 1.73 -7.49
CA THR A 88 6.66 1.22 -8.48
C THR A 88 7.04 2.32 -9.43
N ASN A 89 8.32 2.39 -9.77
CA ASN A 89 8.82 3.25 -10.83
C ASN A 89 9.16 2.40 -12.07
N SER A 90 8.80 2.87 -13.27
CA SER A 90 9.04 2.19 -14.55
C SER A 90 10.53 1.95 -14.81
N ASP A 91 11.38 2.92 -14.50
CA ASP A 91 12.82 2.87 -14.77
C ASP A 91 13.59 2.14 -13.67
N SER A 92 13.52 2.66 -12.44
CA SER A 92 14.34 2.20 -11.33
C SER A 92 13.77 2.59 -9.98
N LEU A 93 13.98 1.76 -8.95
CA LEU A 93 13.72 2.14 -7.55
C LEU A 93 14.45 3.45 -7.17
N LEU A 94 15.61 3.69 -7.78
CA LEU A 94 16.47 4.84 -7.51
C LEU A 94 15.85 6.16 -7.99
N SER A 95 14.96 6.10 -8.98
CA SER A 95 14.30 7.26 -9.59
C SER A 95 13.06 7.69 -8.81
N LEU A 96 12.64 6.91 -7.82
CA LEU A 96 11.47 7.23 -7.02
C LEU A 96 11.78 8.39 -6.06
N SER A 97 11.07 9.51 -6.25
CA SER A 97 11.22 10.68 -5.37
C SER A 97 10.71 10.38 -3.95
N PRO A 98 11.47 10.75 -2.90
CA PRO A 98 11.02 10.69 -1.52
C PRO A 98 9.70 11.43 -1.29
N ASP A 99 9.48 12.57 -1.95
CA ASP A 99 8.29 13.39 -1.77
C ASP A 99 7.04 12.69 -2.31
N ILE A 100 7.17 11.93 -3.41
CA ILE A 100 6.07 11.14 -3.97
C ILE A 100 5.69 10.03 -2.98
N ALA A 101 6.66 9.26 -2.52
CA ALA A 101 6.43 8.17 -1.57
C ALA A 101 5.79 8.68 -0.27
N ALA A 102 6.33 9.76 0.29
CA ALA A 102 5.81 10.33 1.53
C ALA A 102 4.42 10.95 1.36
N SER A 103 4.14 11.61 0.23
CA SER A 103 2.80 12.15 -0.06
C SER A 103 1.77 11.04 -0.27
N VAL A 104 2.16 9.95 -0.94
CA VAL A 104 1.32 8.75 -1.07
C VAL A 104 1.03 8.16 0.30
N GLN A 105 2.06 8.05 1.16
CA GLN A 105 1.90 7.55 2.53
C GLN A 105 0.88 8.37 3.31
N GLU A 106 1.06 9.69 3.33
CA GLU A 106 0.24 10.62 4.11
C GLU A 106 -1.21 10.58 3.62
N CYS A 107 -1.43 10.68 2.31
CA CYS A 107 -2.76 10.66 1.72
C CYS A 107 -3.46 9.32 2.01
N LEU A 108 -2.77 8.20 1.81
CA LEU A 108 -3.32 6.88 2.06
C LEU A 108 -3.63 6.64 3.54
N THR A 109 -2.74 7.06 4.45
CA THR A 109 -2.97 6.97 5.89
C THR A 109 -4.23 7.73 6.27
N ASN A 110 -4.34 8.99 5.83
CA ASN A 110 -5.52 9.83 6.08
C ASN A 110 -6.81 9.21 5.54
N ASN A 111 -6.76 8.60 4.35
CA ASN A 111 -7.90 7.90 3.75
C ASN A 111 -8.30 6.66 4.55
N ILE A 112 -7.34 5.82 4.95
CA ILE A 112 -7.58 4.63 5.77
C ILE A 112 -8.19 5.05 7.11
N GLU A 113 -7.62 6.04 7.79
CA GLU A 113 -8.13 6.52 9.07
C GLU A 113 -9.56 7.05 8.96
N SER A 114 -9.84 7.82 7.91
CA SER A 114 -11.19 8.35 7.66
C SER A 114 -12.20 7.24 7.38
N CYS A 115 -11.79 6.22 6.61
CA CYS A 115 -12.62 5.05 6.32
C CYS A 115 -12.88 4.22 7.59
N LEU A 116 -11.87 4.01 8.44
CA LEU A 116 -12.00 3.31 9.71
C LEU A 116 -12.91 4.08 10.67
N LEU A 117 -12.69 5.38 10.83
CA LEU A 117 -13.51 6.24 11.68
C LEU A 117 -14.99 6.18 11.26
N PHE A 118 -15.26 6.35 9.96
CA PHE A 118 -16.62 6.24 9.42
C PHE A 118 -17.22 4.86 9.68
N HIS A 119 -16.45 3.80 9.41
CA HIS A 119 -16.91 2.41 9.57
C HIS A 119 -17.28 2.14 11.02
N TYR A 120 -16.40 2.40 11.98
CA TYR A 120 -16.64 2.13 13.40
C TYR A 120 -17.77 2.97 13.99
N ASN A 121 -17.86 4.26 13.61
CA ASN A 121 -18.95 5.13 14.05
C ASN A 121 -20.31 4.66 13.52
N SER A 122 -20.36 4.12 12.31
CA SER A 122 -21.57 3.56 11.70
C SER A 122 -22.08 2.30 12.43
N PHE A 123 -21.20 1.60 13.16
CA PHE A 123 -21.56 0.46 14.04
C PHE A 123 -21.70 0.86 15.52
N GLY A 124 -21.90 2.15 15.81
CA GLY A 124 -22.19 2.66 17.16
C GLY A 124 -20.97 2.81 18.08
N ARG A 125 -19.76 2.51 17.61
CA ARG A 125 -18.52 2.78 18.35
C ARG A 125 -18.08 4.20 18.06
N LYS A 126 -18.40 5.15 18.95
CA LYS A 126 -17.98 6.55 18.86
C LYS A 126 -16.48 6.68 19.11
N LEU A 127 -15.67 6.55 18.06
CA LEU A 127 -14.23 6.74 18.12
C LEU A 127 -13.86 8.19 17.82
N LYS A 128 -12.84 8.70 18.51
CA LYS A 128 -12.17 9.96 18.14
C LYS A 128 -11.01 9.68 17.20
N ARG A 129 -10.60 10.67 16.40
CA ARG A 129 -9.47 10.56 15.47
C ARG A 129 -8.18 10.10 16.16
N THR A 130 -7.94 10.54 17.39
CA THR A 130 -6.77 10.16 18.21
C THR A 130 -6.73 8.68 18.61
N GLN A 131 -7.82 7.93 18.43
CA GLN A 131 -7.93 6.52 18.79
C GLN A 131 -7.85 5.61 17.55
N ILE A 132 -7.76 6.17 16.35
CA ILE A 132 -7.81 5.40 15.10
C ILE A 132 -6.45 4.75 14.78
N SER A 133 -5.35 5.40 15.16
CA SER A 133 -4.00 4.83 15.04
C SER A 133 -3.85 3.49 15.77
N ASP A 134 -4.59 3.28 16.86
CA ASP A 134 -4.54 2.03 17.64
C ASP A 134 -5.24 0.85 16.92
N LEU A 135 -5.93 1.11 15.81
CA LEU A 135 -6.69 0.11 15.07
C LEU A 135 -5.90 -0.57 13.95
N TYR A 136 -4.68 -0.12 13.70
CA TYR A 136 -3.81 -0.69 12.68
C TYR A 136 -2.34 -0.57 13.08
N THR A 137 -1.52 -1.44 12.51
CA THR A 137 -0.05 -1.28 12.49
C THR A 137 0.38 -0.97 11.06
N MET A 138 1.39 -0.13 10.92
CA MET A 138 1.99 0.21 9.64
C MET A 138 3.39 -0.39 9.57
N GLU A 139 3.72 -1.02 8.45
CA GLU A 139 5.05 -1.59 8.19
C GLU A 139 5.49 -1.25 6.78
N ILE A 140 6.79 -1.05 6.60
CA ILE A 140 7.38 -0.63 5.34
C ILE A 140 8.25 -1.78 4.83
N GLY A 141 8.25 -2.00 3.53
CA GLY A 141 8.96 -3.14 2.95
C GLY A 141 9.58 -2.87 1.61
N THR A 142 10.39 -3.82 1.18
CA THR A 142 11.00 -3.87 -0.15
C THR A 142 10.90 -5.28 -0.72
N SER A 143 10.98 -5.37 -2.04
CA SER A 143 11.02 -6.65 -2.74
C SER A 143 12.27 -7.45 -2.33
N CYS A 144 12.09 -8.75 -2.10
CA CYS A 144 13.11 -9.68 -1.65
C CYS A 144 12.96 -11.02 -2.38
N GLU A 145 13.60 -11.13 -3.54
CA GLU A 145 13.45 -12.24 -4.51
C GLU A 145 11.98 -12.54 -4.84
N ASN A 146 11.38 -13.47 -4.09
CA ASN A 146 10.04 -14.03 -4.32
C ASN A 146 9.03 -13.58 -3.25
N SER A 147 9.41 -12.67 -2.35
CA SER A 147 8.56 -12.16 -1.27
C SER A 147 8.81 -10.69 -0.99
N VAL A 148 7.91 -10.05 -0.25
CA VAL A 148 8.15 -8.71 0.32
C VAL A 148 8.58 -8.88 1.77
N CYS A 149 9.70 -8.28 2.11
CA CYS A 149 10.19 -8.22 3.48
C CYS A 149 9.72 -6.90 4.11
N PHE A 150 9.07 -6.98 5.27
CA PHE A 150 8.53 -5.83 5.98
C PHE A 150 9.28 -5.60 7.30
N THR A 151 9.42 -4.33 7.66
CA THR A 151 9.95 -3.87 8.94
C THR A 151 9.06 -2.76 9.49
N ALA A 152 9.06 -2.62 10.81
CA ALA A 152 8.38 -1.50 11.46
C ALA A 152 9.11 -0.17 11.13
N PRO A 153 8.37 0.95 10.98
CA PRO A 153 8.90 2.29 10.71
C PRO A 153 10.08 2.68 11.60
N GLU A 154 10.01 2.37 12.89
CA GLU A 154 11.00 2.69 13.92
C GLU A 154 12.36 2.02 13.70
N HIS A 155 12.42 0.93 12.94
CA HIS A 155 13.66 0.22 12.62
C HIS A 155 14.32 0.74 11.34
N VAL A 156 13.71 1.70 10.64
CA VAL A 156 14.24 2.25 9.39
C VAL A 156 15.13 3.46 9.69
N MET A 157 16.40 3.20 10.00
CA MET A 157 17.40 4.24 10.31
C MET A 157 18.20 4.71 9.09
N MET A 158 18.83 5.88 9.18
CA MET A 158 19.58 6.48 8.08
C MET A 158 20.87 5.71 7.79
N ASN A 159 21.09 5.31 6.53
CA ASN A 159 22.30 4.61 6.06
C ASN A 159 22.57 3.27 6.77
N GLU A 160 21.56 2.70 7.40
CA GLU A 160 21.67 1.40 8.04
C GLU A 160 21.27 0.28 7.08
N ARG A 161 21.65 -0.93 7.47
CA ARG A 161 21.27 -2.15 6.79
C ARG A 161 20.33 -2.92 7.69
N TRP A 162 19.18 -3.29 7.17
CA TRP A 162 18.23 -4.13 7.88
C TRP A 162 18.32 -5.56 7.34
N THR A 163 18.40 -6.54 8.24
CA THR A 163 18.34 -7.96 7.86
C THR A 163 16.91 -8.46 8.01
N CYS A 164 16.31 -8.90 6.91
CA CYS A 164 14.94 -9.41 6.93
C CYS A 164 14.85 -10.79 7.58
N GLY A 165 13.62 -11.24 7.85
CA GLY A 165 13.35 -12.59 8.39
C GLY A 165 13.86 -13.74 7.50
N ASN A 166 14.16 -13.47 6.23
CA ASN A 166 14.78 -14.44 5.31
C ASN A 166 16.32 -14.40 5.34
N GLY A 167 16.93 -13.64 6.27
CA GLY A 167 18.39 -13.53 6.41
C GLY A 167 19.08 -12.64 5.39
N LYS A 168 18.33 -11.92 4.53
CA LYS A 168 18.92 -11.00 3.55
C LYS A 168 19.04 -9.59 4.07
N VAL A 169 20.09 -8.94 3.62
CA VAL A 169 20.43 -7.58 4.02
C VAL A 169 19.88 -6.60 2.98
N HIS A 170 19.08 -5.66 3.45
CA HIS A 170 18.44 -4.61 2.66
C HIS A 170 18.98 -3.23 3.06
N ASP A 171 19.14 -2.35 2.09
CA ASP A 171 19.40 -0.93 2.34
C ASP A 171 18.10 -0.25 2.81
N THR A 172 18.15 0.44 3.95
CA THR A 172 16.98 1.14 4.51
C THR A 172 16.73 2.49 3.85
N ARG A 173 17.66 3.02 3.05
CA ARG A 173 17.59 4.35 2.42
C ARG A 173 16.25 4.60 1.72
N TYR A 174 15.79 3.64 0.91
CA TYR A 174 14.56 3.78 0.11
C TYR A 174 13.30 3.53 0.95
N LEU A 175 13.39 2.72 2.01
CA LEU A 175 12.28 2.54 2.94
C LEU A 175 11.95 3.85 3.67
N ARG A 176 12.96 4.69 3.92
CA ARG A 176 12.74 6.02 4.52
C ARG A 176 11.93 6.96 3.64
N PHE A 177 11.82 6.71 2.34
CA PHE A 177 11.02 7.55 1.46
C PHE A 177 9.53 7.49 1.84
N TRP A 178 9.08 6.39 2.44
CA TRP A 178 7.74 6.30 3.03
C TRP A 178 7.58 7.09 4.34
N LEU A 179 8.68 7.43 5.03
CA LEU A 179 8.63 8.13 6.31
C LEU A 179 8.54 9.65 6.08
N PHE A 180 7.32 10.17 6.09
CA PHE A 180 7.10 11.61 6.14
C PHE A 180 7.73 12.20 7.42
N ASN A 181 8.30 13.41 7.32
CA ASN A 181 9.14 14.12 8.30
C ASN A 181 8.49 14.44 9.67
N LYS A 182 7.40 13.76 10.04
CA LYS A 182 6.76 13.82 11.36
C LYS A 182 7.22 12.73 12.34
N VAL A 183 8.17 11.87 11.96
CA VAL A 183 8.96 11.10 12.94
C VAL A 183 10.00 12.06 13.55
N ARG A 184 9.53 12.99 14.38
CA ARG A 184 10.33 13.77 15.34
C ARG A 184 9.91 13.39 16.73
#